data_AF-X1AAM4-F1
#
_entry.id   AF-X1AAM4-F1
#
_cell.length_a   1.000
_cell.length_b   1.000
_cell.length_c   1.000
_cell.angle_alpha   90.00
_cell.angle_beta   90.00
_cell.angle_gamma   90.00
#
_symmetry.space_group_name_H-M   'P 1'
#
loop_
_entity.id
_entity.type
_entity.pdbx_description
1 polymer ?
#
loop_
_entity_poly.entity_id
_entity_poly.type
_entity_poly.pdbx_seq_one_letter_code
_entity_poly.pdbx_strand_id
1 'polypeptide(L)'
;MLEQVLREMTALRTLAHDVTDVHLSRFRRLSARPPRIGPATLRPVQKLLKEESNNQVAVQLNDTTLNVECLQQRIERKFFVLPRNIGFAYALLRQFCRLDSEYAEEQISSLYFDTEDLEQHVRSASGEFRKNKVRIRWYHTLDDYQEEIPVFLELKSREGFASSKQRQKLLIPMSHLEQKNLYRGIVPMTTLIDTISGFGHYPDMPLHPIIVISYWRYRFTEILTGMRVVLDYNIR
;
A
#
# COMPACT_ATOMS: atom_id res chain seq x y z
N MET A 1 18.63 9.17 -6.06
CA MET A 1 19.47 9.20 -4.85
C MET A 1 18.95 8.23 -3.78
N LEU A 2 17.73 8.36 -3.23
CA LEU A 2 17.22 7.40 -2.24
C LEU A 2 17.02 5.97 -2.79
N GLU A 3 16.58 5.83 -4.05
CA GLU A 3 16.58 4.54 -4.78
C GLU A 3 17.98 3.92 -4.89
N GLN A 4 19.02 4.76 -5.01
CA GLN A 4 20.41 4.30 -5.09
C GLN A 4 20.95 3.91 -3.72
N VAL A 5 20.59 4.66 -2.68
CA VAL A 5 20.87 4.31 -1.28
C VAL A 5 20.17 3.02 -0.86
N LEU A 6 18.88 2.84 -1.22
CA LEU A 6 18.13 1.59 -1.00
C LEU A 6 18.69 0.43 -1.83
N ARG A 7 19.17 0.69 -3.06
CA ARG A 7 19.89 -0.30 -3.86
C ARG A 7 21.24 -0.64 -3.24
N GLU A 8 21.99 0.31 -2.68
CA GLU A 8 23.26 0.06 -1.99
C GLU A 8 23.05 -0.74 -0.70
N MET A 9 21.97 -0.46 0.06
CA MET A 9 21.55 -1.29 1.19
C MET A 9 21.18 -2.72 0.78
N THR A 10 20.67 -2.91 -0.45
CA THR A 10 20.36 -4.24 -1.01
C THR A 10 21.60 -4.92 -1.60
N ALA A 11 22.51 -4.16 -2.23
CA ALA A 11 23.73 -4.63 -2.88
C ALA A 11 24.80 -5.11 -1.88
N LEU A 12 24.76 -4.60 -0.64
CA LEU A 12 25.56 -5.13 0.47
C LEU A 12 25.16 -6.57 0.90
N ARG A 13 24.08 -7.16 0.34
CA ARG A 13 23.83 -8.61 0.45
C ARG A 13 24.76 -9.47 -0.40
N THR A 14 25.40 -8.91 -1.44
CA THR A 14 26.18 -9.69 -2.42
C THR A 14 27.64 -9.93 -2.01
N LEU A 15 28.09 -9.39 -0.86
CA LEU A 15 29.44 -9.55 -0.33
C LEU A 15 29.52 -10.46 0.91
N ALA A 16 28.43 -11.12 1.30
CA ALA A 16 28.35 -11.86 2.56
C ALA A 16 27.80 -13.30 2.47
N HIS A 17 27.68 -13.89 1.28
CA HIS A 17 27.40 -15.32 1.14
C HIS A 17 28.19 -15.92 -0.03
N ASP A 18 29.47 -16.14 0.22
CA ASP A 18 30.15 -17.33 -0.29
C ASP A 18 29.88 -18.48 0.70
N VAL A 19 29.84 -19.72 0.21
CA VAL A 19 29.65 -20.99 0.97
C VAL A 19 28.19 -21.41 1.22
N THR A 20 27.52 -22.00 0.21
CA THR A 20 27.33 -23.46 0.06
C THR A 20 26.32 -23.78 -1.04
N ASP A 21 26.83 -24.33 -2.14
CA ASP A 21 26.11 -25.13 -3.13
C ASP A 21 25.67 -26.46 -2.51
N VAL A 22 24.40 -26.87 -2.69
CA VAL A 22 24.02 -28.26 -3.01
C VAL A 22 22.72 -28.28 -3.83
N HIS A 23 22.86 -28.75 -5.07
CA HIS A 23 21.91 -29.49 -5.93
C HIS A 23 20.38 -29.35 -5.74
N LEU A 24 19.72 -28.93 -6.83
CA LEU A 24 18.67 -29.74 -7.46
C LEU A 24 18.51 -29.38 -8.95
N SER A 25 18.79 -30.38 -9.78
CA SER A 25 18.79 -30.33 -11.23
C SER A 25 17.42 -30.69 -11.84
N ARG A 26 17.20 -30.18 -13.06
CA ARG A 26 16.27 -30.62 -14.12
C ARG A 26 14.78 -30.27 -13.95
N PHE A 27 14.27 -29.43 -14.85
CA PHE A 27 13.21 -29.86 -15.80
C PHE A 27 13.25 -28.99 -17.07
N ARG A 28 12.96 -29.65 -18.21
CA ARG A 28 13.18 -29.20 -19.60
C ARG A 28 12.11 -28.22 -20.11
N ARG A 29 12.55 -27.45 -21.12
CA ARG A 29 11.80 -26.54 -22.02
C ARG A 29 10.64 -27.25 -22.74
N LEU A 30 9.56 -26.51 -22.94
CA LEU A 30 8.76 -26.57 -24.17
C LEU A 30 8.41 -25.15 -24.64
N SER A 31 8.64 -24.91 -25.93
CA SER A 31 8.50 -23.66 -26.65
C SER A 31 7.13 -23.52 -27.31
N ALA A 32 6.54 -22.32 -27.30
CA ALA A 32 5.49 -21.95 -28.25
C ALA A 32 5.73 -20.51 -28.77
N ARG A 33 5.74 -20.36 -30.10
CA ARG A 33 5.95 -19.09 -30.84
C ARG A 33 4.61 -18.35 -31.02
N PRO A 34 4.59 -17.01 -31.09
CA PRO A 34 3.41 -16.24 -31.49
C PRO A 34 3.29 -16.11 -33.04
N PRO A 35 2.07 -15.89 -33.58
CA PRO A 35 1.86 -15.74 -35.02
C PRO A 35 2.20 -14.33 -35.55
N ARG A 36 2.61 -14.28 -36.83
CA ARG A 36 2.96 -13.09 -37.60
C ARG A 36 1.73 -12.49 -38.29
N ILE A 37 1.55 -11.17 -38.24
CA ILE A 37 0.59 -10.42 -39.07
C ILE A 37 1.40 -9.56 -40.05
N GLY A 38 1.07 -9.66 -41.35
CA GLY A 38 1.73 -8.96 -42.46
C GLY A 38 1.18 -7.54 -42.71
N PRO A 39 1.80 -6.76 -43.61
CA PRO A 39 1.55 -5.32 -43.74
C PRO A 39 0.39 -5.01 -44.70
N ALA A 40 -0.47 -4.06 -44.32
CA ALA A 40 -1.51 -3.51 -45.18
C ALA A 40 -1.03 -2.25 -45.90
N THR A 41 -1.13 -2.27 -47.22
CA THR A 41 -0.74 -1.22 -48.18
C THR A 41 -1.75 -0.07 -48.25
N LEU A 42 -1.24 1.17 -48.19
CA LEU A 42 -1.96 2.42 -48.48
C LEU A 42 -2.10 2.61 -50.01
N ARG A 43 -3.27 3.09 -50.48
CA ARG A 43 -3.45 3.67 -51.83
C ARG A 43 -4.06 5.07 -51.71
N PRO A 44 -3.57 6.08 -52.45
CA PRO A 44 -4.13 7.42 -52.46
C PRO A 44 -5.16 7.60 -53.59
N VAL A 45 -6.17 8.43 -53.36
CA VAL A 45 -7.05 8.96 -54.40
C VAL A 45 -7.00 10.49 -54.34
N GLN A 46 -6.64 11.11 -55.45
CA GLN A 46 -6.67 12.57 -55.67
C GLN A 46 -7.69 12.92 -56.77
N LYS A 47 -8.13 14.20 -56.72
CA LYS A 47 -8.93 15.02 -57.67
C LYS A 47 -10.45 14.89 -57.53
N LEU A 48 -11.25 15.97 -57.59
CA LEU A 48 -11.18 17.22 -58.36
C LEU A 48 -11.81 18.44 -57.63
N LEU A 49 -11.42 19.64 -58.09
CA LEU A 49 -11.75 21.01 -57.66
C LEU A 49 -13.15 21.50 -58.08
N LYS A 50 -13.70 22.47 -57.33
CA LYS A 50 -14.31 23.71 -57.87
C LYS A 50 -14.43 24.82 -56.81
N GLU A 51 -13.88 25.99 -57.18
CA GLU A 51 -14.25 27.42 -56.93
C GLU A 51 -15.38 27.72 -55.93
N GLU A 52 -15.44 28.81 -55.15
CA GLU A 52 -14.74 30.08 -54.98
C GLU A 52 -15.38 30.74 -53.74
N SER A 53 -14.63 31.54 -52.97
CA SER A 53 -15.06 32.82 -52.36
C SER A 53 -14.31 33.12 -51.05
N ASN A 54 -13.87 34.37 -50.97
CA ASN A 54 -13.17 34.99 -49.86
C ASN A 54 -13.80 34.72 -48.49
N ASN A 55 -12.99 34.20 -47.56
CA ASN A 55 -13.05 34.64 -46.18
C ASN A 55 -11.68 34.45 -45.53
N GLN A 56 -11.03 35.56 -45.17
CA GLN A 56 -9.89 35.55 -44.26
C GLN A 56 -10.39 35.08 -42.89
N VAL A 57 -10.13 33.82 -42.55
CA VAL A 57 -10.28 33.35 -41.17
C VAL A 57 -8.87 33.24 -40.60
N ALA A 58 -8.54 34.17 -39.72
CA ALA A 58 -7.38 34.05 -38.85
C ALA A 58 -7.59 32.81 -37.98
N VAL A 59 -6.86 31.73 -38.26
CA VAL A 59 -6.78 30.58 -37.34
C VAL A 59 -5.88 31.02 -36.19
N GLN A 60 -6.49 31.56 -35.14
CA GLN A 60 -5.88 31.60 -33.83
C GLN A 60 -5.63 30.15 -33.42
N LEU A 61 -4.36 29.75 -33.37
CA LEU A 61 -3.94 28.60 -32.60
C LEU A 61 -4.15 28.94 -31.13
N ASN A 62 -5.38 28.74 -30.66
CA ASN A 62 -5.65 28.70 -29.24
C ASN A 62 -4.97 27.42 -28.76
N ASP A 63 -3.77 27.62 -28.19
CA ASP A 63 -3.02 26.66 -27.41
C ASP A 63 -3.98 26.16 -26.34
N THR A 64 -4.68 25.08 -26.69
CA THR A 64 -5.64 24.44 -25.83
C THR A 64 -4.73 23.72 -24.86
N THR A 65 -4.39 24.42 -23.78
CA THR A 65 -3.72 23.89 -22.61
C THR A 65 -4.43 22.59 -22.29
N LEU A 66 -3.87 21.48 -22.79
CA LEU A 66 -4.30 20.16 -22.42
C LEU A 66 -3.98 20.11 -20.95
N ASN A 67 -5.01 20.32 -20.13
CA ASN A 67 -5.04 19.95 -18.73
C ASN A 67 -4.80 18.44 -18.71
N VAL A 68 -3.53 18.07 -18.83
CA VAL A 68 -3.04 16.78 -18.41
C VAL A 68 -3.10 16.89 -16.90
N GLU A 69 -4.27 16.62 -16.33
CA GLU A 69 -4.36 16.08 -14.98
C GLU A 69 -3.58 14.78 -15.02
N CYS A 70 -2.26 14.89 -14.86
CA CYS A 70 -1.39 13.76 -14.64
C CYS A 70 -1.86 13.19 -13.32
N LEU A 71 -2.71 12.17 -13.38
CA LEU A 71 -3.08 11.33 -12.26
C LEU A 71 -1.77 10.80 -11.69
N GLN A 72 -1.18 11.50 -10.72
CA GLN A 72 0.05 11.11 -10.08
C GLN A 72 -0.25 9.79 -9.36
N GLN A 73 0.11 8.69 -10.02
CA GLN A 73 -0.08 7.37 -9.45
C GLN A 73 0.79 7.26 -8.20
N ARG A 74 0.16 7.01 -7.05
CA ARG A 74 0.87 6.75 -5.80
C ARG A 74 1.61 5.41 -5.92
N ILE A 75 2.94 5.46 -5.93
CA ILE A 75 3.79 4.27 -5.88
C ILE A 75 4.25 4.06 -4.44
N GLU A 76 4.05 2.85 -3.91
CA GLU A 76 4.52 2.44 -2.58
C GLU A 76 5.43 1.22 -2.72
N ARG A 77 6.64 1.30 -2.15
CA ARG A 77 7.62 0.20 -2.11
C ARG A 77 7.96 -0.14 -0.66
N LYS A 78 8.09 -1.44 -0.37
CA LYS A 78 8.39 -1.94 0.97
C LYS A 78 9.68 -2.74 0.92
N PHE A 79 10.52 -2.52 1.92
CA PHE A 79 11.80 -3.17 2.07
C PHE A 79 11.89 -3.79 3.46
N PHE A 80 12.58 -4.91 3.56
CA PHE A 80 12.88 -5.53 4.84
C PHE A 80 14.27 -5.11 5.30
N VAL A 81 14.35 -4.54 6.50
CA VAL A 81 15.60 -4.17 7.16
C VAL A 81 15.85 -5.17 8.29
N LEU A 82 17.04 -5.76 8.33
CA LEU A 82 17.40 -6.70 9.39
C LEU A 82 17.43 -5.98 10.74
N PRO A 83 17.01 -6.62 11.86
CA PRO A 83 16.94 -5.97 13.16
C PRO A 83 18.24 -5.27 13.60
N ARG A 84 19.39 -5.92 13.38
CA ARG A 84 20.72 -5.35 13.67
C ARG A 84 21.06 -4.07 12.89
N ASN A 85 20.37 -3.81 11.78
CA ASN A 85 20.61 -2.67 10.90
C ASN A 85 19.58 -1.54 11.09
N ILE A 86 18.63 -1.67 12.01
CA ILE A 86 17.59 -0.65 12.24
C ILE A 86 18.22 0.69 12.63
N GLY A 87 19.19 0.69 13.56
CA GLY A 87 19.87 1.90 14.00
C GLY A 87 20.63 2.60 12.86
N PHE A 88 21.29 1.81 12.01
CA PHE A 88 21.98 2.33 10.82
C PHE A 88 20.99 2.93 9.81
N ALA A 89 19.89 2.23 9.51
CA ALA A 89 18.86 2.72 8.61
C ALA A 89 18.23 4.02 9.13
N TYR A 90 17.96 4.10 10.43
CA TYR A 90 17.46 5.31 11.07
C TYR A 90 18.44 6.49 10.92
N ALA A 91 19.72 6.29 11.25
CA ALA A 91 20.74 7.33 11.14
C ALA A 91 20.87 7.87 9.70
N LEU A 92 20.82 6.97 8.72
CA LEU A 92 20.86 7.32 7.30
C LEU A 92 19.63 8.12 6.86
N LEU A 93 18.43 7.70 7.27
CA LEU A 93 17.19 8.44 6.98
C LEU A 93 17.21 9.84 7.60
N ARG A 94 17.76 10.00 8.81
CA ARG A 94 17.90 11.32 9.48
C ARG A 94 18.83 12.29 8.74
N GLN A 95 19.75 11.79 7.92
CA GLN A 95 20.65 12.64 7.12
C GLN A 95 19.93 13.25 5.90
N PHE A 96 18.98 12.54 5.31
CA PHE A 96 18.31 12.94 4.05
C PHE A 96 16.84 13.32 4.22
N CYS A 97 16.24 13.03 5.37
CA CYS A 97 14.83 13.22 5.61
C CYS A 97 14.58 13.99 6.91
N ARG A 98 13.53 14.80 6.91
CA ARG A 98 13.00 15.44 8.12
C ARG A 98 12.00 14.50 8.79
N LEU A 99 11.98 14.49 10.11
CA LEU A 99 10.89 13.82 10.84
C LEU A 99 9.58 14.55 10.56
N ASP A 100 8.49 13.78 10.53
CA ASP A 100 7.14 14.33 10.51
C ASP A 100 6.93 15.22 11.74
N SER A 101 6.32 16.39 11.56
CA SER A 101 6.18 17.39 12.63
C SER A 101 5.12 17.02 13.67
N GLU A 102 4.12 16.24 13.27
CA GLU A 102 2.99 15.88 14.11
C GLU A 102 3.14 14.46 14.66
N TYR A 103 3.66 13.54 13.84
CA TYR A 103 3.68 12.12 14.13
C TYR A 103 5.08 11.51 13.91
N ALA A 104 6.09 12.11 14.55
CA ALA A 104 7.49 11.75 14.38
C ALA A 104 7.79 10.28 14.72
N GLU A 105 7.27 9.82 15.86
CA GLU A 105 7.41 8.46 16.38
C GLU A 105 6.17 8.03 17.15
N GLU A 106 5.67 6.82 16.90
CA GLU A 106 4.50 6.29 17.59
C GLU A 106 4.56 4.78 17.72
N GLN A 107 3.99 4.25 18.79
CA GLN A 107 3.62 2.84 18.83
C GLN A 107 2.23 2.66 18.24
N ILE A 108 2.12 1.77 17.25
CA ILE A 108 0.89 1.44 16.54
C ILE A 108 0.53 0.00 16.87
N SER A 109 -0.74 -0.23 17.16
CA SER A 109 -1.27 -1.59 17.30
C SER A 109 -2.49 -1.79 16.42
N SER A 110 -2.67 -3.00 15.91
CA SER A 110 -3.78 -3.34 15.02
C SER A 110 -4.25 -4.76 15.31
N LEU A 111 -5.51 -4.88 15.69
CA LEU A 111 -6.22 -6.16 15.82
C LEU A 111 -6.88 -6.48 14.47
N TYR A 112 -6.44 -7.56 13.85
CA TYR A 112 -6.96 -8.03 12.56
C TYR A 112 -8.11 -9.00 12.77
N PHE A 113 -9.09 -8.90 11.87
CA PHE A 113 -10.26 -9.76 11.84
C PHE A 113 -10.27 -10.56 10.56
N ASP A 114 -10.66 -11.83 10.67
CA ASP A 114 -10.87 -12.75 9.55
C ASP A 114 -11.99 -13.74 9.94
N THR A 115 -12.39 -14.57 9.00
CA THR A 115 -13.28 -15.71 9.29
C THR A 115 -12.51 -16.80 10.03
N GLU A 116 -13.22 -17.75 10.65
CA GLU A 116 -12.60 -18.89 11.34
C GLU A 116 -11.65 -19.68 10.42
N ASP A 117 -12.02 -19.81 9.14
CA ASP A 117 -11.22 -20.48 8.10
C ASP A 117 -10.08 -19.62 7.52
N LEU A 118 -9.84 -18.43 8.08
CA LEU A 118 -8.81 -17.48 7.63
C LEU A 118 -8.92 -17.15 6.14
N GLU A 119 -10.16 -16.93 5.68
CA GLU A 119 -10.46 -16.78 4.26
C GLU A 119 -9.62 -15.66 3.61
N GLN A 120 -9.57 -14.46 4.21
CA GLN A 120 -8.84 -13.34 3.62
C GLN A 120 -7.32 -13.57 3.62
N HIS A 121 -6.80 -14.33 4.59
CA HIS A 121 -5.42 -14.78 4.59
C HIS A 121 -5.14 -15.75 3.43
N VAL A 122 -5.98 -16.76 3.22
CA VAL A 122 -5.83 -17.74 2.12
C VAL A 122 -5.91 -17.04 0.76
N ARG A 123 -6.91 -16.18 0.55
CA ARG A 123 -7.04 -15.35 -0.66
C ARG A 123 -5.84 -14.43 -0.88
N SER A 124 -5.24 -13.94 0.22
CA SER A 124 -4.02 -13.14 0.15
C SER A 124 -2.83 -13.95 -0.34
N ALA A 125 -2.65 -15.17 0.17
CA ALA A 125 -1.55 -16.07 -0.18
C ALA A 125 -1.67 -16.63 -1.61
N SER A 126 -2.89 -16.90 -2.08
CA SER A 126 -3.15 -17.42 -3.44
C SER A 126 -2.95 -16.38 -4.55
N GLY A 127 -2.73 -15.12 -4.20
CA GLY A 127 -2.53 -14.05 -5.19
C GLY A 127 -3.82 -13.52 -5.81
N GLU A 128 -4.99 -13.75 -5.19
CA GLU A 128 -6.28 -13.38 -5.76
C GLU A 128 -6.41 -11.88 -6.05
N PHE A 129 -7.22 -11.53 -7.06
CA PHE A 129 -7.35 -10.15 -7.54
C PHE A 129 -8.08 -9.23 -6.54
N ARG A 130 -9.06 -9.77 -5.80
CA ARG A 130 -9.86 -9.04 -4.81
C ARG A 130 -9.49 -9.46 -3.39
N LYS A 131 -9.16 -8.51 -2.54
CA LYS A 131 -8.77 -8.77 -1.13
C LYS A 131 -9.33 -7.70 -0.22
N ASN A 132 -9.87 -8.12 0.92
CA ASN A 132 -10.31 -7.24 1.99
C ASN A 132 -9.50 -7.50 3.26
N LYS A 133 -9.24 -6.46 4.04
CA LYS A 133 -8.59 -6.55 5.34
C LYS A 133 -9.34 -5.68 6.33
N VAL A 134 -10.04 -6.33 7.26
CA VAL A 134 -10.72 -5.69 8.37
C VAL A 134 -9.76 -5.65 9.56
N ARG A 135 -9.63 -4.49 10.19
CA ARG A 135 -8.81 -4.33 11.39
C ARG A 135 -9.30 -3.18 12.26
N ILE A 136 -9.08 -3.29 13.56
CA ILE A 136 -9.18 -2.14 14.46
C ILE A 136 -7.77 -1.71 14.82
N ARG A 137 -7.44 -0.45 14.56
CA ARG A 137 -6.12 0.15 14.80
C ARG A 137 -6.19 1.21 15.87
N TRP A 138 -5.22 1.25 16.76
CA TRP A 138 -5.06 2.33 17.72
C TRP A 138 -3.60 2.76 17.78
N TYR A 139 -3.40 3.97 18.30
CA TYR A 139 -2.11 4.60 18.52
C TYR A 139 -1.94 4.74 20.01
N HIS A 140 -0.82 4.28 20.54
CA HIS A 140 -0.50 4.51 21.95
C HIS A 140 -0.03 5.96 22.05
N THR A 141 -0.66 6.72 22.93
CA THR A 141 -0.32 8.13 23.16
C THR A 141 0.41 8.18 24.50
N LEU A 142 1.49 8.96 24.62
CA LEU A 142 2.27 9.01 25.86
C LEU A 142 1.46 9.51 27.07
N ASP A 143 0.35 10.20 26.83
CA ASP A 143 -0.63 10.60 27.85
C ASP A 143 -1.68 9.49 28.08
N ASP A 144 -1.23 8.35 28.59
CA ASP A 144 -2.07 7.16 28.89
C ASP A 144 -3.07 7.36 30.05
N TYR A 145 -3.35 8.60 30.47
CA TYR A 145 -4.28 8.94 31.56
C TYR A 145 -5.72 9.20 31.09
N GLN A 146 -6.10 8.75 29.90
CA GLN A 146 -7.47 8.88 29.40
C GLN A 146 -8.29 7.63 29.71
N GLU A 147 -9.53 7.80 30.21
CA GLU A 147 -10.46 6.67 30.43
C GLU A 147 -10.85 5.99 29.11
N GLU A 148 -10.89 6.77 28.03
CA GLU A 148 -11.21 6.32 26.68
C GLU A 148 -10.08 6.59 25.70
N ILE A 149 -9.94 5.72 24.70
CA ILE A 149 -8.93 5.83 23.65
C ILE A 149 -9.57 5.81 22.26
N PRO A 150 -9.09 6.66 21.33
CA PRO A 150 -9.51 6.59 19.94
C PRO A 150 -8.97 5.34 19.25
N VAL A 151 -9.88 4.52 18.75
CA VAL A 151 -9.59 3.41 17.85
C VAL A 151 -10.19 3.67 16.47
N PHE A 152 -9.60 3.07 15.46
CA PHE A 152 -10.01 3.21 14.07
C PHE A 152 -10.40 1.83 13.55
N LEU A 153 -11.69 1.59 13.33
CA LEU A 153 -12.15 0.43 12.59
C LEU A 153 -11.94 0.70 11.10
N GLU A 154 -11.05 -0.05 10.47
CA GLU A 154 -10.59 0.15 9.11
C GLU A 154 -10.93 -1.04 8.21
N LEU A 155 -11.39 -0.74 7.00
CA LEU A 155 -11.46 -1.68 5.88
C LEU A 155 -10.45 -1.25 4.82
N LYS A 156 -9.52 -2.14 4.47
CA LYS A 156 -8.65 -1.97 3.31
C LYS A 156 -9.04 -2.97 2.23
N SER A 157 -9.44 -2.47 1.08
CA SER A 157 -9.79 -3.29 -0.08
C SER A 157 -8.77 -3.11 -1.19
N ARG A 158 -8.55 -4.18 -1.96
CA ARG A 158 -7.70 -4.16 -3.14
C ARG A 158 -8.40 -4.90 -4.27
N GLU A 159 -8.48 -4.26 -5.43
CA GLU A 159 -8.93 -4.85 -6.68
C GLU A 159 -7.84 -4.65 -7.74
N GLY A 160 -7.05 -5.68 -7.99
CA GLY A 160 -5.90 -5.62 -8.90
C GLY A 160 -4.82 -4.67 -8.40
N PHE A 161 -4.67 -3.52 -9.07
CA PHE A 161 -3.76 -2.45 -8.66
C PHE A 161 -4.46 -1.32 -7.91
N ALA A 162 -5.79 -1.23 -7.98
CA ALA A 162 -6.57 -0.26 -7.22
C ALA A 162 -6.65 -0.71 -5.76
N SER A 163 -6.43 0.23 -4.83
CA SER A 163 -6.60 -0.02 -3.40
C SER A 163 -7.40 1.12 -2.79
N SER A 164 -8.37 0.79 -1.95
CA SER A 164 -9.14 1.74 -1.17
C SER A 164 -8.93 1.50 0.33
N LYS A 165 -9.20 2.54 1.12
CA LYS A 165 -9.18 2.45 2.57
C LYS A 165 -10.31 3.31 3.13
N GLN A 166 -11.19 2.69 3.89
CA GLN A 166 -12.22 3.35 4.68
C GLN A 166 -11.91 3.15 6.16
N ARG A 167 -12.28 4.12 6.98
CA ARG A 167 -12.12 4.03 8.44
C ARG A 167 -13.18 4.83 9.18
N GLN A 168 -13.58 4.34 10.33
CA GLN A 168 -14.43 5.04 11.29
C GLN A 168 -13.68 5.15 12.62
N LYS A 169 -13.66 6.35 13.20
CA LYS A 169 -13.12 6.59 14.53
C LYS A 169 -14.18 6.21 15.57
N LEU A 170 -13.77 5.45 16.58
CA LEU A 170 -14.58 5.08 17.74
C LEU A 170 -13.80 5.45 19.01
N LEU A 171 -14.51 5.81 20.07
CA LEU A 171 -13.94 5.91 21.41
C LEU A 171 -14.36 4.66 22.18
N ILE A 172 -13.41 4.01 22.84
CA ILE A 172 -13.66 2.85 23.69
C ILE A 172 -12.96 3.03 25.03
N PRO A 173 -13.45 2.40 26.11
CA PRO A 173 -12.73 2.36 27.37
C PRO A 173 -11.34 1.73 27.20
N MET A 174 -10.32 2.29 27.84
CA MET A 174 -8.96 1.75 27.80
C MET A 174 -8.87 0.29 28.24
N SER A 175 -9.72 -0.12 29.19
CA SER A 175 -9.81 -1.51 29.66
C SER A 175 -10.15 -2.50 28.54
N HIS A 176 -10.78 -2.09 27.44
CA HIS A 176 -11.05 -2.96 26.30
C HIS A 176 -9.77 -3.39 25.57
N LEU A 177 -8.68 -2.63 25.68
CA LEU A 177 -7.39 -2.96 25.07
C LEU A 177 -6.55 -3.94 25.90
N GLU A 178 -7.01 -4.31 27.11
CA GLU A 178 -6.35 -5.33 27.91
C GLU A 178 -6.30 -6.67 27.16
N GLN A 179 -5.20 -7.41 27.32
CA GLN A 179 -4.97 -8.68 26.61
C GLN A 179 -6.12 -9.68 26.73
N LYS A 180 -6.80 -9.70 27.89
CA LYS A 180 -7.96 -10.56 28.17
C LYS A 180 -9.22 -10.20 27.37
N ASN A 181 -9.25 -9.05 26.70
CA ASN A 181 -10.38 -8.58 25.91
C ASN A 181 -10.11 -8.67 24.40
N LEU A 182 -8.84 -8.69 23.99
CA LEU A 182 -8.45 -8.73 22.57
C LEU A 182 -9.04 -9.92 21.80
N TYR A 183 -9.15 -11.10 22.45
CA TYR A 183 -9.73 -12.30 21.82
C TYR A 183 -11.26 -12.24 21.68
N ARG A 184 -11.96 -11.41 22.47
CA ARG A 184 -13.41 -11.22 22.37
C ARG A 184 -13.77 -10.16 21.33
N GLY A 185 -12.80 -9.33 20.95
CA GLY A 185 -13.01 -8.10 20.21
C GLY A 185 -13.10 -6.91 21.17
N ILE A 186 -12.59 -5.76 20.73
CA ILE A 186 -12.49 -4.54 21.53
C ILE A 186 -13.68 -3.59 21.34
N VAL A 187 -14.61 -3.96 20.46
CA VAL A 187 -15.88 -3.29 20.17
C VAL A 187 -17.00 -4.33 20.13
N PRO A 188 -18.26 -3.94 20.38
CA PRO A 188 -19.40 -4.84 20.17
C PRO A 188 -19.46 -5.36 18.73
N MET A 189 -19.88 -6.62 18.58
CA MET A 189 -19.97 -7.26 17.25
C MET A 189 -20.94 -6.54 16.32
N THR A 190 -22.04 -6.00 16.85
CA THR A 190 -23.00 -5.19 16.08
C THR A 190 -22.33 -3.95 15.49
N THR A 191 -21.57 -3.21 16.31
CA THR A 191 -20.79 -2.05 15.84
C THR A 191 -19.79 -2.44 14.75
N LEU A 192 -19.10 -3.59 14.90
CA LEU A 192 -18.19 -4.10 13.88
C LEU A 192 -18.92 -4.34 12.55
N ILE A 193 -20.01 -5.11 12.58
CA ILE A 193 -20.80 -5.50 11.40
C ILE A 193 -21.42 -4.27 10.73
N ASP A 194 -22.04 -3.38 11.50
CA ASP A 194 -22.72 -2.19 10.97
C ASP A 194 -21.71 -1.26 10.27
N THR A 195 -20.54 -1.04 10.87
CA THR A 195 -19.50 -0.20 10.27
C THR A 195 -18.92 -0.82 9.00
N ILE A 196 -18.58 -2.12 8.98
CA ILE A 196 -18.03 -2.75 7.76
C ILE A 196 -19.08 -2.86 6.64
N SER A 197 -20.35 -3.10 7.00
CA SER A 197 -21.47 -3.09 6.05
C SER A 197 -21.69 -1.69 5.48
N GLY A 198 -21.56 -0.64 6.32
CA GLY A 198 -21.55 0.75 5.89
C GLY A 198 -20.39 1.10 4.95
N PHE A 199 -19.29 0.33 4.97
CA PHE A 199 -18.23 0.42 3.98
C PHE A 199 -18.49 -0.39 2.71
N GLY A 200 -19.58 -1.15 2.65
CA GLY A 200 -19.94 -2.01 1.53
C GLY A 200 -19.30 -3.40 1.57
N HIS A 201 -18.79 -3.83 2.72
CA HIS A 201 -18.22 -5.17 2.89
C HIS A 201 -19.15 -6.06 3.72
N TYR A 202 -19.57 -7.17 3.14
CA TYR A 202 -20.46 -8.16 3.73
C TYR A 202 -19.73 -9.50 3.77
N PRO A 203 -19.10 -9.86 4.89
CA PRO A 203 -18.47 -11.17 5.06
C PRO A 203 -19.51 -12.29 4.98
N ASP A 204 -19.19 -13.39 4.29
CA ASP A 204 -20.08 -14.55 4.19
C ASP A 204 -20.16 -15.35 5.51
N MET A 205 -19.16 -15.18 6.38
CA MET A 205 -19.05 -15.81 7.70
C MET A 205 -18.72 -14.77 8.77
N PRO A 206 -19.05 -15.04 10.05
CA PRO A 206 -18.71 -14.14 11.15
C PRO A 206 -17.20 -13.85 11.22
N LEU A 207 -16.87 -12.57 11.45
CA LEU A 207 -15.49 -12.15 11.67
C LEU A 207 -15.10 -12.34 13.13
N HIS A 208 -13.91 -12.91 13.33
CA HIS A 208 -13.30 -13.11 14.64
C HIS A 208 -11.99 -12.32 14.75
N PRO A 209 -11.61 -11.84 15.95
CA PRO A 209 -10.28 -11.32 16.18
C PRO A 209 -9.24 -12.44 16.03
N ILE A 210 -8.28 -12.28 15.12
CA ILE A 210 -7.29 -13.32 14.79
C ILE A 210 -5.92 -13.02 15.37
N ILE A 211 -5.40 -11.81 15.12
CA ILE A 211 -4.03 -11.45 15.48
C ILE A 211 -3.91 -9.98 15.81
N VAL A 212 -3.14 -9.68 16.85
CA VAL A 212 -2.70 -8.33 17.17
C VAL A 212 -1.28 -8.17 16.61
N ILE A 213 -1.07 -7.11 15.84
CA ILE A 213 0.26 -6.73 15.37
C ILE A 213 0.59 -5.37 15.96
N SER A 214 1.74 -5.29 16.64
CA SER A 214 2.22 -4.06 17.28
C SER A 214 3.63 -3.73 16.79
N TYR A 215 3.90 -2.45 16.54
CA TYR A 215 5.21 -1.98 16.08
C TYR A 215 5.38 -0.49 16.38
N TRP A 216 6.63 -0.05 16.39
CA TRP A 216 6.97 1.36 16.44
C TRP A 216 7.20 1.90 15.04
N ARG A 217 6.79 3.14 14.79
CA ARG A 217 6.86 3.78 13.48
C ARG A 217 7.51 5.15 13.57
N TYR A 218 8.63 5.31 12.88
CA TYR A 218 9.11 6.63 12.49
C TYR A 218 8.50 7.07 11.17
N ARG A 219 8.11 8.35 11.08
CA ARG A 219 7.66 8.97 9.82
C ARG A 219 8.62 10.06 9.41
N PHE A 220 8.97 10.06 8.13
CA PHE A 220 9.87 11.02 7.53
C PHE A 220 9.31 11.58 6.23
N THR A 221 9.77 12.77 5.89
CA THR A 221 9.62 13.38 4.57
C THR A 221 11.00 13.69 4.02
N GLU A 222 11.32 13.10 2.88
CA GLU A 222 12.58 13.33 2.17
C GLU A 222 12.64 14.77 1.64
N ILE A 223 13.78 15.42 1.83
CA ILE A 223 13.89 16.88 1.74
C ILE A 223 13.75 17.40 0.30
N LEU A 224 14.25 16.66 -0.70
CA LEU A 224 14.32 17.17 -2.07
C LEU A 224 13.03 16.95 -2.87
N THR A 225 12.40 15.80 -2.69
CA THR A 225 11.25 15.34 -3.47
C THR A 225 9.95 15.39 -2.68
N GLY A 226 10.01 15.58 -1.36
CA GLY A 226 8.85 15.46 -0.47
C GLY A 226 8.34 14.02 -0.34
N MET A 227 9.10 13.03 -0.80
CA MET A 227 8.71 11.62 -0.71
C MET A 227 8.56 11.21 0.76
N ARG A 228 7.43 10.58 1.08
CA ARG A 228 7.17 10.06 2.43
C ARG A 228 7.90 8.74 2.62
N VAL A 229 8.69 8.66 3.68
CA VAL A 229 9.41 7.45 4.08
C VAL A 229 8.98 7.06 5.49
N VAL A 230 8.82 5.77 5.71
CA VAL A 230 8.36 5.23 6.99
C VAL A 230 9.27 4.07 7.38
N LEU A 231 9.72 4.07 8.63
CA LEU A 231 10.51 2.99 9.21
C LEU A 231 9.70 2.34 10.33
N ASP A 232 9.23 1.12 10.09
CA ASP A 232 8.57 0.29 11.09
C ASP A 232 9.61 -0.61 11.76
N TYR A 233 9.60 -0.67 13.09
CA TYR A 233 10.55 -1.45 13.88
C TYR A 233 9.90 -2.08 15.12
N ASN A 234 10.59 -3.04 15.74
CA ASN A 234 10.08 -3.82 16.88
C ASN A 234 8.68 -4.42 16.63
N ILE A 235 8.49 -5.01 15.44
CA ILE A 235 7.25 -5.67 15.04
C ILE A 235 7.06 -6.94 15.90
N ARG A 236 5.89 -7.06 16.52
CA ARG A 236 5.44 -8.18 17.35
C ARG A 236 4.07 -8.67 16.88
#